data_AF-A0A845TQD0-F1
#
_entry.id   AF-A0A845TQD0-F1
#
_cell.length_a   1.000
_cell.length_b   1.000
_cell.length_c   1.000
_cell.angle_alpha   90.00
_cell.angle_beta   90.00
_cell.angle_gamma   90.00
#
_symmetry.space_group_name_H-M   'P 1'
#
loop_
_entity.id
_entity.type
_entity.pdbx_description
1 polymer ?
#
loop_
_entity_poly.entity_id
_entity_poly.type
_entity_poly.pdbx_seq_one_letter_code
_entity_poly.pdbx_strand_id
1 'polypeptide(L)'
;MFYTMIWLLMALLLALWSAAAWVLHTLAQWSGAQAGGMSGLPAQLGSLPAPAWLSPWLPPGAQESWSAVLTSFNPLFESMLAFAPALLGLLVPAIWLIWAVGAVLLLALGLGSTMLIRLARSRMGVTAANYRPLARH
;
A
#
# COMPACT_ATOMS: atom_id res chain seq x y z
N MET A 1 -20.14 15.99 17.63
CA MET A 1 -20.13 14.51 17.70
C MET A 1 -19.77 13.91 16.35
N PHE A 2 -20.65 13.93 15.33
CA PHE A 2 -20.37 13.34 14.01
C PHE A 2 -19.10 13.85 13.31
N TYR A 3 -18.80 15.14 13.41
CA TYR A 3 -17.62 15.75 12.80
C TYR A 3 -16.30 15.17 13.36
N THR A 4 -16.24 14.95 14.67
CA THR A 4 -15.09 14.33 15.35
C THR A 4 -14.93 12.87 14.94
N MET A 5 -16.03 12.16 14.73
CA MET A 5 -16.03 10.75 14.29
C MET A 5 -15.47 10.58 12.87
N ILE A 6 -15.87 11.47 11.94
CA ILE A 6 -15.37 11.46 10.56
C ILE A 6 -13.87 11.77 10.52
N TRP A 7 -13.42 12.75 11.30
CA TRP A 7 -11.99 13.06 11.41
C TRP A 7 -11.19 11.94 12.09
N LEU A 8 -11.74 11.27 13.10
CA LEU A 8 -11.14 10.09 13.71
C LEU A 8 -11.01 8.94 12.71
N LEU A 9 -12.05 8.69 11.92
CA LEU A 9 -12.01 7.63 10.90
C LEU A 9 -10.98 7.94 9.81
N MET A 10 -10.91 9.19 9.34
CA MET A 10 -9.87 9.61 8.38
C MET A 10 -8.47 9.54 8.98
N ALA A 11 -8.29 9.92 10.25
CA ALA A 11 -7.01 9.81 10.94
C ALA A 11 -6.59 8.35 11.12
N LEU A 12 -7.52 7.45 11.47
CA LEU A 12 -7.25 6.01 11.58
C LEU A 12 -6.89 5.41 10.23
N LEU A 13 -7.61 5.79 9.17
CA LEU A 13 -7.35 5.32 7.82
C LEU A 13 -5.99 5.83 7.30
N LEU A 14 -5.63 7.07 7.62
CA LEU A 14 -4.33 7.65 7.33
C LEU A 14 -3.20 6.97 8.12
N ALA A 15 -3.44 6.64 9.39
CA ALA A 15 -2.49 5.90 10.22
C ALA A 15 -2.26 4.49 9.66
N LEU A 16 -3.33 3.80 9.26
CA LEU A 16 -3.26 2.47 8.65
C LEU A 16 -2.53 2.52 7.29
N TRP A 17 -2.84 3.50 6.45
CA TRP A 17 -2.16 3.73 5.17
C TRP A 17 -0.66 4.03 5.37
N SER A 18 -0.34 4.86 6.36
CA SER A 18 1.05 5.19 6.70
C SER A 18 1.81 3.98 7.23
N ALA A 19 1.17 3.16 8.07
CA ALA A 19 1.75 1.91 8.55
C ALA A 19 2.02 0.93 7.40
N ALA A 20 1.11 0.80 6.43
CA ALA A 20 1.30 -0.05 5.26
C ALA A 20 2.48 0.41 4.39
N ALA A 21 2.57 1.72 4.12
CA ALA A 21 3.70 2.29 3.37
C ALA A 21 5.03 2.10 4.12
N TRP A 22 5.00 2.21 5.45
CA TRP A 22 6.17 2.01 6.29
C TRP A 22 6.65 0.54 6.27
N VAL A 23 5.73 -0.42 6.35
CA VAL A 23 6.06 -1.86 6.19
C VAL A 23 6.65 -2.14 4.81
N LEU A 24 6.11 -1.54 3.75
CA LEU A 24 6.65 -1.71 2.41
C LEU A 24 8.07 -1.12 2.28
N HIS A 25 8.32 0.03 2.91
CA HIS A 25 9.63 0.65 2.97
C HIS A 25 10.65 -0.20 3.74
N THR A 26 10.29 -0.72 4.91
CA THR A 26 11.19 -1.58 5.70
C THR A 26 11.50 -2.88 5.00
N LEU A 27 10.52 -3.50 4.32
CA LEU A 27 10.74 -4.68 3.49
C LEU A 27 11.67 -4.37 2.31
N ALA A 28 11.52 -3.22 1.66
CA ALA A 28 12.40 -2.79 0.57
C ALA A 28 13.84 -2.58 1.06
N GLN A 29 14.04 -1.94 2.21
CA GLN A 29 15.36 -1.75 2.81
C GLN A 29 15.99 -3.07 3.26
N TRP A 30 15.21 -3.95 3.88
CA TRP A 30 15.67 -5.29 4.27
C TRP A 30 16.07 -6.10 3.04
N SER A 31 15.26 -6.07 1.98
CA SER A 31 15.55 -6.77 0.71
C SER A 31 16.83 -6.23 0.05
N GLY A 32 17.02 -4.90 0.04
CA GLY A 32 18.26 -4.28 -0.45
C GLY A 32 19.50 -4.69 0.36
N ALA A 33 19.38 -4.81 1.69
CA ALA A 33 20.46 -5.28 2.55
C ALA A 33 20.77 -6.78 2.35
N GLN A 34 19.74 -7.60 2.05
CA GLN A 34 19.89 -9.02 1.78
C GLN A 34 20.24 -9.34 0.31
N ALA A 35 20.17 -8.36 -0.60
CA ALA A 35 20.43 -8.55 -2.03
C ALA A 35 21.81 -9.14 -2.31
N GLY A 36 22.82 -8.81 -1.49
CA GLY A 36 24.16 -9.42 -1.56
C GLY A 36 24.21 -10.91 -1.23
N GLY A 37 23.25 -11.42 -0.43
CA GLY A 37 23.11 -12.84 -0.08
C GLY A 37 22.14 -13.61 -1.00
N MET A 38 21.38 -12.92 -1.85
CA MET A 38 20.37 -13.52 -2.73
C MET A 38 20.94 -14.06 -4.05
N SER A 39 22.22 -13.83 -4.36
CA SER A 39 22.89 -14.34 -5.57
C SER A 39 22.95 -15.88 -5.65
N GLY A 40 22.87 -16.58 -4.51
CA GLY A 40 22.80 -18.05 -4.44
C GLY A 40 21.38 -18.62 -4.30
N LEU A 41 20.37 -17.77 -4.16
CA LEU A 41 18.98 -18.17 -3.89
C LEU A 41 18.34 -18.97 -5.04
N PRO A 42 18.59 -18.67 -6.32
CA PRO A 42 18.06 -19.48 -7.43
C PRO A 42 18.63 -20.90 -7.46
N ALA A 43 19.92 -21.07 -7.16
CA ALA A 43 20.54 -22.39 -7.04
C ALA A 43 20.00 -23.17 -5.84
N GLN A 44 19.72 -22.50 -4.72
CA GLN A 44 19.09 -23.10 -3.54
C GLN A 44 17.62 -23.49 -3.79
N LEU A 45 16.86 -22.64 -4.48
CA LEU A 45 15.48 -22.90 -4.89
C LEU A 45 15.38 -24.09 -5.84
N GLY A 46 16.27 -24.22 -6.82
CA GLY A 46 16.33 -25.38 -7.71
C GLY A 46 16.63 -26.70 -6.99
N SER A 47 17.33 -26.63 -5.84
CA SER A 47 17.63 -27.79 -4.98
C SER A 47 16.59 -28.08 -3.90
N LEU A 48 15.60 -27.20 -3.72
CA LEU A 48 14.59 -27.34 -2.68
C LEU A 48 13.58 -28.44 -3.08
N PRO A 49 13.42 -29.50 -2.26
CA PRO A 49 12.44 -30.52 -2.53
C PRO A 49 11.04 -29.92 -2.57
N ALA A 50 10.18 -30.48 -3.42
CA ALA A 50 8.78 -30.07 -3.50
C ALA A 50 8.15 -30.09 -2.10
N PRO A 51 7.43 -29.02 -1.69
CA PRO A 51 6.86 -28.95 -0.36
C PRO A 51 5.95 -30.14 -0.06
N ALA A 52 5.95 -30.63 1.19
CA ALA A 52 5.16 -31.80 1.58
C ALA A 52 3.65 -31.64 1.31
N TRP A 53 3.14 -30.41 1.32
CA TRP A 53 1.74 -30.10 0.99
C TRP A 53 1.41 -30.24 -0.51
N LEU A 54 2.43 -30.21 -1.37
CA LEU A 54 2.33 -30.42 -2.83
C LEU A 54 2.51 -31.90 -3.20
N SER A 55 3.08 -32.71 -2.30
CA SER A 55 3.31 -34.15 -2.51
C SER A 55 2.05 -34.94 -2.91
N PRO A 56 0.83 -34.68 -2.37
CA PRO A 56 -0.38 -35.40 -2.78
C PRO A 56 -0.90 -35.00 -4.16
N TRP A 57 -0.48 -33.82 -4.65
CA TRP A 57 -0.93 -33.24 -5.91
C TRP A 57 0.08 -33.46 -7.05
N LEU A 58 1.27 -34.00 -6.76
CA LEU A 58 2.33 -34.25 -7.74
C LEU A 58 2.24 -35.69 -8.28
N PRO A 59 2.22 -35.87 -9.62
CA PRO A 59 2.39 -37.18 -10.24
C PRO A 59 3.71 -37.86 -9.83
N PRO A 60 3.77 -39.20 -9.75
CA PRO A 60 5.03 -39.90 -9.54
C PRO A 60 6.02 -39.57 -10.68
N GLY A 61 7.19 -39.03 -10.32
CA GLY A 61 8.20 -38.51 -11.27
C GLY A 61 8.18 -36.99 -11.48
N ALA A 62 7.24 -36.25 -10.90
CA ALA A 62 7.12 -34.80 -11.08
C ALA A 62 8.16 -33.95 -10.29
N GLN A 63 9.13 -34.56 -9.62
CA GLN A 63 10.24 -33.83 -8.97
C GLN A 63 11.16 -33.17 -10.01
N GLU A 64 11.42 -33.84 -11.12
CA GLU A 64 12.23 -33.29 -12.22
C GLU A 64 11.48 -32.16 -12.94
N SER A 65 10.15 -32.28 -13.12
CA SER A 65 9.36 -31.18 -13.68
C SER A 65 9.24 -29.99 -12.72
N TRP A 66 9.17 -30.23 -11.41
CA TRP A 66 9.19 -29.16 -10.40
C TRP A 66 10.50 -28.36 -10.43
N SER A 67 11.64 -29.05 -10.43
CA SER A 67 12.95 -28.39 -10.54
C SER A 67 13.12 -27.69 -11.88
N ALA A 68 12.62 -28.24 -12.98
CA ALA A 68 12.61 -27.58 -14.29
C ALA A 68 11.75 -26.31 -14.30
N VAL A 69 10.58 -26.33 -13.64
CA VAL A 69 9.72 -25.14 -13.47
C VAL A 69 10.46 -24.07 -12.68
N LEU A 70 11.08 -24.42 -11.55
CA LEU A 70 11.85 -23.46 -10.75
C LEU A 70 13.05 -22.90 -11.52
N THR A 71 13.72 -23.73 -12.31
CA THR A 71 14.84 -23.31 -13.15
C THR A 71 14.39 -22.41 -14.30
N SER A 72 13.16 -22.58 -14.80
CA SER A 72 12.60 -21.69 -15.84
C SER A 72 12.42 -20.24 -15.36
N PHE A 73 12.31 -20.02 -14.05
CA PHE A 73 12.28 -18.68 -13.45
C PHE A 73 13.67 -18.09 -13.23
N ASN A 74 14.75 -18.87 -13.33
CA ASN A 74 16.12 -18.38 -13.16
C ASN A 74 16.47 -17.16 -14.04
N PRO A 75 16.17 -17.14 -15.36
CA PRO A 75 16.42 -15.94 -16.19
C PRO A 75 15.59 -14.72 -15.79
N LEU A 76 14.40 -14.91 -15.21
CA LEU A 76 13.60 -13.83 -14.63
C LEU A 76 14.29 -13.23 -13.40
N PHE A 77 14.83 -14.09 -12.52
CA PHE A 77 15.63 -13.65 -11.36
C PHE A 77 16.91 -12.94 -11.79
N GLU A 78 17.65 -13.45 -12.78
CA GLU A 78 18.84 -12.78 -13.29
C GLU A 78 18.51 -11.41 -13.92
N SER A 79 17.41 -11.32 -14.66
CA SER A 79 16.93 -10.05 -15.22
C SER A 79 16.58 -9.07 -14.11
N MET A 80 15.87 -9.52 -13.06
CA MET A 80 15.55 -8.69 -11.90
C MET A 80 16.79 -8.27 -11.12
N LEU A 81 17.79 -9.13 -10.97
CA LEU A 81 19.08 -8.83 -10.33
C LEU A 81 19.91 -7.84 -11.15
N ALA A 82 19.92 -7.97 -12.48
CA ALA A 82 20.61 -7.05 -13.37
C ALA A 82 20.03 -5.62 -13.29
N PHE A 83 18.72 -5.51 -13.13
CA PHE A 83 18.04 -4.22 -12.92
C PHE A 83 17.88 -3.85 -11.44
N ALA A 84 18.27 -4.71 -10.49
CA ALA A 84 18.05 -4.51 -9.06
C ALA A 84 18.63 -3.18 -8.54
N PRO A 85 19.85 -2.74 -8.92
CA PRO A 85 20.39 -1.47 -8.43
C PRO A 85 19.55 -0.27 -8.88
N ALA A 86 19.07 -0.29 -10.12
CA ALA A 86 18.24 0.76 -10.69
C ALA A 86 16.82 0.77 -10.10
N LEU A 87 16.23 -0.42 -9.90
CA LEU A 87 14.93 -0.56 -9.24
C LEU A 87 15.02 -0.11 -7.78
N LEU A 88 16.01 -0.58 -7.00
CA LEU A 88 16.18 -0.21 -5.60
C LEU A 88 16.39 1.31 -5.43
N GLY A 89 17.08 1.96 -6.38
CA GLY A 89 17.28 3.41 -6.38
C GLY A 89 15.98 4.21 -6.55
N LEU A 90 15.02 3.70 -7.32
CA LEU A 90 13.72 4.36 -7.56
C LEU A 90 12.59 3.85 -6.64
N LEU A 91 12.75 2.66 -6.06
CA LEU A 91 11.74 2.00 -5.24
C LEU A 91 11.44 2.82 -3.98
N VAL A 92 12.48 3.32 -3.30
CA VAL A 92 12.31 4.17 -2.10
C VAL A 92 11.63 5.51 -2.43
N PRO A 93 12.09 6.29 -3.41
CA PRO A 93 11.37 7.49 -3.86
C PRO A 93 9.92 7.22 -4.29
N ALA A 94 9.66 6.12 -5.00
CA ALA A 94 8.33 5.75 -5.45
C ALA A 94 7.38 5.44 -4.29
N ILE A 95 7.87 4.72 -3.25
CA ILE A 95 7.10 4.45 -2.03
C ILE A 95 6.70 5.77 -1.34
N TRP A 96 7.64 6.71 -1.21
CA TRP A 96 7.35 8.03 -0.64
C TRP A 96 6.39 8.85 -1.49
N LEU A 97 6.48 8.76 -2.82
CA LEU A 97 5.58 9.44 -3.75
C LEU A 97 4.14 8.92 -3.61
N ILE A 98 3.97 7.59 -3.58
CA ILE A 98 2.68 6.92 -3.36
C ILE A 98 2.10 7.29 -2.00
N TRP A 99 2.94 7.33 -0.96
CA TRP A 99 2.53 7.78 0.37
C TRP A 99 2.04 9.23 0.35
N ALA A 100 2.82 10.15 -0.24
CA ALA A 100 2.48 11.58 -0.30
C ALA A 100 1.17 11.82 -1.05
N VAL A 101 0.97 11.14 -2.18
CA VAL A 101 -0.27 11.22 -2.96
C VAL A 101 -1.46 10.71 -2.13
N GLY A 102 -1.34 9.55 -1.49
CA GLY A 102 -2.39 9.01 -0.63
C GLY A 102 -2.72 9.92 0.56
N ALA A 103 -1.70 10.47 1.22
CA ALA A 103 -1.87 11.40 2.33
C ALA A 103 -2.56 12.70 1.89
N VAL A 104 -2.14 13.30 0.78
CA VAL A 104 -2.77 14.51 0.23
C VAL A 104 -4.23 14.25 -0.15
N LEU A 105 -4.53 13.10 -0.77
CA LEU A 105 -5.89 12.75 -1.16
C LEU A 105 -6.82 12.58 0.05
N LEU A 106 -6.34 11.90 1.10
CA LEU A 106 -7.07 11.71 2.36
C LEU A 106 -7.30 13.04 3.09
N LEU A 107 -6.28 13.91 3.15
CA LEU A 107 -6.39 15.25 3.73
C LEU A 107 -7.36 16.13 2.93
N ALA A 108 -7.31 16.08 1.60
CA ALA A 108 -8.23 16.80 0.73
C ALA A 108 -9.67 16.34 0.91
N LEU A 109 -9.91 15.03 1.09
CA LEU A 109 -11.23 14.49 1.40
C LEU A 109 -11.77 14.99 2.75
N GLY A 110 -10.91 15.03 3.78
CA GLY A 110 -11.24 15.55 5.10
C GLY A 110 -11.57 17.04 5.08
N LEU A 111 -10.75 17.85 4.40
CA LEU A 111 -10.98 19.29 4.20
C LEU A 111 -12.25 19.54 3.37
N GLY A 112 -12.46 18.79 2.29
CA GLY A 112 -13.64 18.90 1.43
C GLY A 112 -14.94 18.66 2.19
N SER A 113 -14.96 17.60 3.01
CA SER A 113 -16.10 17.29 3.88
C SER A 113 -16.38 18.40 4.89
N THR A 114 -15.32 19.00 5.44
CA THR A 114 -15.41 20.12 6.38
C THR A 114 -15.98 21.39 5.73
N MET A 115 -15.51 21.71 4.53
CA MET A 115 -15.98 22.83 3.71
C MET A 115 -17.45 22.69 3.35
N LEU A 116 -17.88 21.50 2.90
CA LEU A 116 -19.27 21.19 2.58
C LEU A 116 -20.20 21.38 3.78
N ILE A 117 -19.80 20.92 4.97
CA ILE A 117 -20.58 21.11 6.19
C ILE A 117 -20.70 22.59 6.57
N ARG A 118 -19.60 23.35 6.47
CA ARG A 118 -19.62 24.80 6.74
C ARG A 118 -20.53 25.54 5.77
N LEU A 119 -20.48 25.20 4.48
CA LEU A 119 -21.30 25.83 3.44
C LEU A 119 -22.78 25.46 3.57
N ALA A 120 -23.10 24.24 4.00
CA ALA A 120 -24.47 23.84 4.30
C ALA A 120 -25.04 24.61 5.51
N ARG A 121 -24.22 24.82 6.55
CA ARG A 121 -24.61 25.58 7.74
C ARG A 121 -24.80 27.07 7.47
N SER A 122 -23.92 27.69 6.67
CA SER A 122 -24.07 29.11 6.31
C SER A 122 -25.37 29.37 5.54
N ARG A 123 -25.76 28.45 4.65
CA ARG A 123 -27.03 28.54 3.91
C ARG A 123 -28.25 28.40 4.83
N MET A 124 -28.24 27.49 5.81
CA MET A 124 -29.35 27.34 6.77
C MET A 124 -29.47 28.50 7.76
N GLY A 125 -28.34 29.10 8.18
CA GLY A 125 -28.35 30.27 9.08
C GLY A 125 -28.93 31.53 8.42
N VAL A 126 -28.69 31.73 7.12
CA VAL A 126 -29.30 32.82 6.32
C VAL A 126 -30.81 32.64 6.21
N THR A 127 -31.30 31.41 6.05
CA THR A 127 -32.74 31.13 6.02
C THR A 127 -33.41 31.45 7.36
N ALA A 128 -32.77 31.11 8.50
CA ALA A 128 -33.32 31.38 9.83
C ALA A 128 -33.35 32.89 10.19
N ALA A 129 -32.37 33.67 9.73
CA ALA A 129 -32.33 35.12 9.96
C ALA A 129 -33.46 35.87 9.21
N ASN A 130 -33.95 35.32 8.08
CA ASN A 130 -35.06 35.88 7.30
C ASN A 130 -36.44 35.63 7.94
N TYR A 131 -36.54 34.75 8.93
CA TYR A 131 -37.78 34.48 9.70
C TYR A 131 -37.80 35.20 11.06
N ARG A 132 -37.21 36.39 11.17
CA ARG A 132 -37.41 37.24 12.35
C ARG A 132 -38.70 38.03 12.14
N PRO A 133 -39.84 37.66 12.76
CA PRO A 133 -41.07 38.43 12.57
C PRO A 133 -40.84 39.83 13.14
N LEU A 134 -41.08 40.83 12.31
CA LEU A 134 -41.15 42.23 12.71
C LEU A 134 -42.36 42.40 13.62
N ALA A 135 -42.22 42.03 14.90
CA ALA A 135 -43.12 42.50 15.94
C ALA A 135 -42.82 43.99 16.14
N ARG A 136 -43.43 44.83 15.29
CA ARG A 136 -43.59 46.26 15.57
C ARG A 136 -44.68 46.40 16.63
N HIS A 137 -44.33 47.17 17.65
CA HIS A 137 -45.20 47.69 18.70
C HIS A 137 -46.36 48.50 18.13
#